data_AF-A0A2N6BMP0-F1
#
_entry.id   AF-A0A2N6BMP0-F1
#
_cell.length_a   1.000
_cell.length_b   1.000
_cell.length_c   1.000
_cell.angle_alpha   90.00
_cell.angle_beta   90.00
_cell.angle_gamma   90.00
#
_symmetry.space_group_name_H-M   'P 1'
#
loop_
_entity.id
_entity.type
_entity.pdbx_description
1 polymer ?
#
loop_
_entity_poly.entity_id
_entity_poly.type
_entity_poly.pdbx_seq_one_letter_code
_entity_poly.pdbx_strand_id
1 'polypeptide(L)' 'MDSNFSGPEWNADEWQSAWSINVGKTYKCSVCGNVIIVVRGGTGTLEPRCHGKMMESVEGSR' A
#
# COMPACT_ATOMS: atom_id res chain seq x y z
N MET A 1 -20.51 -26.46 16.93
CA MET A 1 -20.04 -25.08 17.19
C MET A 1 -19.67 -24.50 15.84
N ASP A 2 -20.68 -24.07 15.10
CA ASP A 2 -20.56 -23.56 13.74
C ASP A 2 -20.00 -22.15 13.81
N SER A 3 -18.77 -22.01 13.32
CA SER A 3 -18.06 -20.74 13.28
C SER A 3 -18.58 -19.94 12.09
N ASN A 4 -19.66 -19.17 12.31
CA ASN A 4 -20.14 -18.14 11.38
C ASN A 4 -19.10 -17.02 11.28
N PHE A 5 -18.00 -17.28 10.58
CA PHE A 5 -17.02 -16.25 10.22
C PHE A 5 -17.42 -15.64 8.87
N SER A 6 -18.31 -14.66 8.92
CA SER A 6 -18.63 -13.81 7.77
C SER A 6 -17.55 -12.74 7.61
N GLY A 7 -16.34 -13.15 7.23
CA GLY A 7 -15.33 -12.22 6.73
C GLY A 7 -15.79 -11.62 5.39
N PRO A 8 -15.27 -10.45 4.97
CA PRO A 8 -15.53 -9.97 3.62
C PRO A 8 -15.09 -11.04 2.62
N GLU A 9 -15.93 -11.37 1.65
CA GLU A 9 -15.54 -12.26 0.54
C GLU A 9 -14.80 -11.41 -0.49
N TRP A 10 -13.47 -11.43 -0.43
CA TRP A 10 -12.63 -10.71 -1.37
C TRP A 10 -12.59 -11.47 -2.69
N ASN A 11 -12.91 -10.80 -3.81
CA ASN A 11 -12.74 -11.39 -5.13
C ASN A 11 -11.26 -11.34 -5.58
N ALA A 12 -10.90 -12.14 -6.61
CA ALA A 12 -9.51 -12.26 -7.07
C ALA A 12 -8.90 -10.92 -7.54
N ASP A 13 -9.72 -10.00 -8.04
CA ASP A 13 -9.28 -8.68 -8.52
C ASP A 13 -8.96 -7.73 -7.35
N GLU A 14 -9.71 -7.84 -6.24
CA GLU A 14 -9.44 -7.12 -4.99
C GLU A 14 -8.13 -7.61 -4.35
N TRP A 15 -7.88 -8.92 -4.37
CA TRP A 15 -6.60 -9.50 -3.96
C TRP A 15 -5.44 -9.01 -4.82
N GLN A 16 -5.59 -9.02 -6.15
CA GLN A 16 -4.53 -8.54 -7.05
C GLN A 16 -4.26 -7.05 -6.90
N SER A 17 -5.31 -6.24 -6.72
CA SER A 17 -5.16 -4.79 -6.50
C SER A 17 -4.42 -4.49 -5.21
N ALA A 18 -4.71 -5.24 -4.13
CA ALA A 18 -3.98 -5.14 -2.86
C ALA A 18 -2.51 -5.59 -2.97
N TRP A 19 -2.19 -6.45 -3.95
CA TRP A 19 -0.85 -6.98 -4.23
C TRP A 19 -0.16 -6.31 -5.41
N SER A 20 -0.60 -5.12 -5.84
CA SER A 20 0.01 -4.41 -6.97
C SER A 20 0.80 -3.19 -6.50
N ILE A 21 2.10 -3.17 -6.82
CA ILE A 21 2.98 -2.02 -6.65
C ILE A 21 2.91 -1.18 -7.92
N ASN A 22 2.26 -0.01 -7.83
CA ASN A 22 2.01 0.87 -8.97
C ASN A 22 3.11 1.93 -9.15
N VAL A 23 3.60 2.10 -10.38
CA VAL A 23 4.51 3.19 -10.76
C VAL A 23 3.84 4.54 -10.49
N GLY A 24 4.62 5.52 -10.05
CA GLY A 24 4.16 6.88 -9.77
C GLY A 24 3.57 7.06 -8.36
N LYS A 25 3.30 5.96 -7.64
CA LYS A 25 2.86 6.06 -6.24
C LYS A 25 3.98 6.69 -5.41
N THR A 26 3.63 7.73 -4.67
CA THR A 26 4.57 8.56 -3.90
C THR A 26 4.30 8.37 -2.42
N TYR A 27 5.36 8.34 -1.60
CA TYR A 27 5.26 8.20 -0.15
C TYR A 27 6.05 9.30 0.53
N LYS A 28 5.53 9.83 1.64
CA LYS A 28 6.17 10.87 2.44
C LYS A 28 6.37 10.39 3.88
N CYS A 29 7.54 10.70 4.45
CA CYS A 29 7.80 10.49 5.87
C CYS A 29 7.16 11.63 6.68
N SER A 30 6.31 11.29 7.64
CA SER A 30 5.71 12.27 8.56
C SER A 30 6.67 12.82 9.62
N VAL A 31 7.87 12.24 9.78
CA VAL A 31 8.87 12.71 10.75
C VAL A 31 9.83 13.72 10.12
N CYS A 32 10.49 13.37 9.01
CA CYS A 32 11.52 14.21 8.39
C CYS A 32 11.11 14.85 7.06
N GLY A 33 9.95 14.48 6.51
CA GLY A 33 9.48 15.00 5.23
C GLY A 33 10.08 14.36 3.97
N ASN A 34 10.98 13.37 4.09
CA ASN A 34 11.53 12.65 2.93
C ASN A 34 10.42 12.10 2.04
N VAL A 35 10.62 12.20 0.73
CA VAL A 35 9.68 11.73 -0.30
C VAL A 35 10.36 10.70 -1.17
N ILE A 36 9.66 9.59 -1.44
CA ILE A 36 10.08 8.58 -2.42
C ILE A 36 8.95 8.35 -3.43
N ILE A 37 9.32 7.93 -4.64
CA ILE A 37 8.38 7.59 -5.71
C ILE A 37 8.72 6.22 -6.28
N VAL A 38 7.70 5.44 -6.59
CA VAL A 38 7.87 4.15 -7.27
C VAL A 38 8.18 4.41 -8.75
N VAL A 39 9.42 4.12 -9.17
CA VAL A 39 9.83 4.26 -10.58
C VAL A 39 9.64 2.98 -11.40
N ARG A 40 9.44 1.84 -10.73
CA ARG A 40 9.18 0.53 -11.35
C ARG A 40 8.13 -0.22 -10.54
N GLY A 41 7.08 -0.69 -11.20
CA GLY A 41 6.01 -1.46 -10.57
C GLY A 41 6.38 -2.94 -10.40
N GLY A 42 5.47 -3.69 -9.79
CA GLY A 42 5.63 -5.12 -9.57
C GLY A 42 4.47 -5.71 -8.75
N THR A 43 4.60 -6.98 -8.39
CA THR A 43 3.63 -7.69 -7.55
C THR A 43 4.18 -7.82 -6.14
N GLY A 44 3.36 -7.51 -5.14
CA GLY A 44 3.66 -7.53 -3.72
C GLY A 44 3.10 -6.32 -2.99
N THR A 45 3.41 -6.20 -1.71
CA THR A 45 3.09 -5.02 -0.90
C THR A 45 4.34 -4.18 -0.71
N LEU A 46 4.23 -2.87 -0.92
CA LEU A 46 5.31 -1.93 -0.65
C LEU A 46 5.02 -1.19 0.66
N GLU A 47 5.86 -1.44 1.67
CA GLU A 47 5.76 -0.83 3.00
C GLU A 47 7.02 -0.01 3.33
N PRO A 48 7.23 1.16 2.69
CA PRO A 48 8.45 1.91 2.87
C PRO A 48 8.52 2.49 4.28
N ARG A 49 9.69 2.42 4.91
CA ARG A 49 9.92 2.91 6.28
C ARG A 49 10.98 4.00 6.31
N CYS A 50 10.73 5.02 7.12
CA CYS A 50 11.68 6.09 7.41
C CYS A 50 11.53 6.47 8.89
N HIS A 51 12.64 6.63 9.61
CA HIS A 51 12.64 6.80 11.07
C HIS A 51 11.90 5.68 11.83
N GLY A 52 11.95 4.45 11.30
CA GLY A 52 11.28 3.27 11.88
C GLY A 52 9.76 3.22 11.70
N LYS A 53 9.13 4.28 11.16
CA LYS A 53 7.69 4.35 10.90
C LYS A 53 7.38 4.09 9.44
N MET A 54 6.20 3.52 9.18
CA MET A 54 5.68 3.37 7.81
C MET A 54 5.42 4.76 7.21
N MET A 55 5.81 4.97 5.97
CA MET A 55 5.58 6.22 5.26
C MET A 55 4.14 6.30 4.73
N GLU A 56 3.61 7.51 4.65
CA GLU A 56 2.24 7.77 4.23
C GLU A 56 2.17 7.92 2.71
N SER A 57 1.18 7.27 2.07
CA SER A 57 0.93 7.47 0.65
C SER A 57 0.47 8.90 0.40
N VAL A 58 1.16 9.59 -0.51
CA VAL A 58 0.74 10.89 -0.99
C VAL A 58 -0.22 10.62 -2.14
N GLU A 59 -1.52 10.56 -1.84
CA GLU A 59 -2.52 10.52 -2.91
C GLU A 59 -2.45 11.84 -3.66
N GLY A 60 -2.18 11.76 -4.96
CA GLY A 60 -2.31 12.93 -5.83
C GLY A 60 -3.79 13.32 -5.84
N SER A 61 -4.11 14.47 -5.24
CA SER A 61 -5.38 15.15 -5.49
C SER A 61 -5.47 15.41 -7.00
N ARG A 62 -6.19 14.54 -7.70
CA ARG A 62 -6.58 14.73 -9.09
C ARG A 62 -7.65 15.81 -9.18
#